data_AF-A0A952XZF5-F1
#
_entry.id   AF-A0A952XZF5-F1
#
_cell.length_a   1.000
_cell.length_b   1.000
_cell.length_c   1.000
_cell.angle_alpha   90.00
_cell.angle_beta   90.00
_cell.angle_gamma   90.00
#
_symmetry.space_group_name_H-M   'P 1'
#
loop_
_entity.id
_entity.type
_entity.pdbx_description
1 polymer ?
#
loop_
_entity_poly.entity_id
_entity_poly.type
_entity_poly.pdbx_seq_one_letter_code
_entity_poly.pdbx_strand_id
1 'polypeptide(L)'
;MHRIRLFLVLLLASSAFSAANAQSGIQCVKEKCEGKGRACVETLYDTFETCTRAARKKCDPVAFAQKGECLKNGLHACALTRNQSEAACFADVKSCYKSCEPFEGKRVDYWCVARLAKGGTAAVCAADPNAPRRLDVCDKAFSKTGFETMSCDSL
;
A
#
# COMPACT_ATOMS: atom_id res chain seq x y z
N MET A 1 9.76 -17.05 72.36
CA MET A 1 10.56 -16.17 71.48
C MET A 1 9.66 -15.60 70.38
N HIS A 2 9.65 -14.26 70.22
CA HIS A 2 9.21 -13.44 69.06
C HIS A 2 7.72 -13.46 68.64
N ARG A 3 6.93 -12.41 68.97
CA ARG A 3 6.62 -11.16 68.19
C ARG A 3 5.58 -11.40 67.07
N ILE A 4 4.30 -10.99 67.17
CA ILE A 4 3.70 -9.64 66.98
C ILE A 4 3.71 -9.12 65.52
N ARG A 5 2.50 -8.70 65.06
CA ARG A 5 2.06 -7.79 63.96
C ARG A 5 1.52 -8.46 62.68
N LEU A 6 0.22 -8.41 62.36
CA LEU A 6 -0.68 -7.30 61.93
C LEU A 6 -0.44 -6.75 60.51
N PHE A 7 -1.57 -6.60 59.81
CA PHE A 7 -1.89 -5.74 58.65
C PHE A 7 -1.62 -6.25 57.22
N LEU A 8 -2.75 -6.54 56.56
CA LEU A 8 -3.21 -5.89 55.32
C LEU A 8 -2.50 -6.22 54.00
N VAL A 9 -3.28 -6.04 52.93
CA VAL A 9 -2.91 -5.93 51.52
C VAL A 9 -2.45 -7.24 50.85
N LEU A 10 -2.91 -7.62 49.66
CA LEU A 10 -3.40 -6.85 48.52
C LEU A 10 -4.20 -7.78 47.61
N LEU A 11 -5.38 -7.33 47.18
CA LEU A 11 -6.07 -7.79 45.98
C LEU A 11 -5.11 -7.69 44.79
N LEU A 12 -4.44 -8.78 44.44
CA LEU A 12 -3.75 -8.91 43.16
C LEU A 12 -4.73 -9.52 42.15
N ALA A 13 -5.74 -8.72 41.82
CA ALA A 13 -6.23 -8.66 40.46
C ALA A 13 -5.03 -8.26 39.59
N SER A 14 -4.21 -9.24 39.21
CA SER A 14 -3.21 -9.07 38.16
C SER A 14 -3.99 -9.13 36.86
N SER A 15 -4.60 -7.99 36.56
CA SER A 15 -4.61 -7.34 35.26
C SER A 15 -3.49 -7.85 34.35
N ALA A 16 -3.67 -9.04 33.78
CA ALA A 16 -3.09 -9.39 32.50
C ALA A 16 -3.84 -8.62 31.41
N PHE A 17 -3.91 -7.30 31.56
CA PHE A 17 -3.79 -6.43 30.41
C PHE A 17 -2.37 -6.68 29.95
N SER A 18 -2.21 -7.68 29.09
CA SER A 18 -1.08 -7.75 28.20
C SER A 18 -0.97 -6.36 27.59
N ALA A 19 -0.01 -5.59 28.08
CA ALA A 19 0.60 -4.52 27.34
C ALA A 19 1.33 -5.18 26.16
N ALA A 20 0.55 -5.81 25.26
CA ALA A 20 0.94 -5.90 23.88
C ALA A 20 1.02 -4.43 23.48
N ASN A 21 2.24 -3.95 23.29
CA ASN A 21 2.55 -2.63 22.77
C ASN A 21 1.42 -2.23 21.82
N ALA A 22 0.66 -1.19 22.16
CA ALA A 22 -0.35 -0.66 21.26
C ALA A 22 0.41 -0.10 20.07
N GLN A 23 0.75 -0.99 19.13
CA GLN A 23 1.21 -0.70 17.80
C GLN A 23 0.17 0.29 17.31
N SER A 24 0.53 1.57 17.16
CA SER A 24 -0.41 2.55 16.64
C SER A 24 -0.99 1.98 15.35
N GLY A 25 -2.26 2.26 15.04
CA GLY A 25 -2.88 1.73 13.80
C GLY A 25 -2.01 1.99 12.57
N ILE A 26 -1.23 3.08 12.58
CA ILE A 26 -0.17 3.40 11.60
C ILE A 26 0.90 2.32 11.52
N GLN A 27 1.49 1.96 12.66
CA GLN A 27 2.56 0.99 12.69
C GLN A 27 2.05 -0.42 12.31
N CYS A 28 0.80 -0.75 12.65
CA CYS A 28 0.13 -1.95 12.12
C CYS A 28 0.04 -1.92 10.58
N VAL A 29 -0.42 -0.81 9.99
CA VAL A 29 -0.54 -0.65 8.52
C VAL A 29 0.82 -0.80 7.84
N LYS A 30 1.85 -0.15 8.39
CA LYS A 30 3.22 -0.20 7.86
C LYS A 30 3.79 -1.62 7.86
N GLU A 31 3.58 -2.36 8.93
CA GLU A 31 4.15 -3.70 9.08
C GLU A 31 3.34 -4.78 8.35
N LYS A 32 2.01 -4.65 8.29
CA LYS A 32 1.13 -5.71 7.79
C LYS A 32 0.59 -5.47 6.37
N CYS A 33 0.44 -4.21 5.98
CA CYS A 33 -0.29 -3.84 4.76
C CYS A 33 0.62 -3.25 3.68
N GLU A 34 1.50 -2.30 4.03
CA GLU A 34 2.37 -1.64 3.05
C GLU A 34 3.24 -2.62 2.28
N GLY A 35 3.88 -3.57 2.96
CA GLY A 35 4.76 -4.55 2.33
C GLY A 35 4.02 -5.43 1.31
N LYS A 36 2.80 -5.88 1.64
CA LYS A 36 1.97 -6.68 0.74
C LYS A 36 1.49 -5.87 -0.45
N GLY A 37 1.02 -4.65 -0.20
CA GLY A 37 0.59 -3.74 -1.26
C GLY A 37 1.73 -3.40 -2.22
N ARG A 38 2.93 -3.13 -1.69
CA ARG A 38 4.12 -2.86 -2.51
C ARG A 38 4.49 -4.05 -3.37
N ALA A 39 4.56 -5.26 -2.81
CA ALA A 39 4.86 -6.47 -3.58
C ALA A 39 3.81 -6.73 -4.69
N CYS A 40 2.53 -6.45 -4.40
CA CYS A 40 1.45 -6.56 -5.39
C CYS A 40 1.66 -5.59 -6.56
N VAL A 41 1.97 -4.33 -6.27
CA VAL A 41 2.22 -3.28 -7.28
C VAL A 41 3.51 -3.55 -8.07
N GLU A 42 4.58 -3.99 -7.42
CA GLU A 42 5.83 -4.37 -8.12
C GLU A 42 5.54 -5.49 -9.13
N THR A 43 4.89 -6.57 -8.68
CA THR A 43 4.52 -7.72 -9.52
C THR A 43 3.60 -7.31 -10.68
N LEU A 44 2.64 -6.42 -10.41
CA LEU A 44 1.73 -5.84 -11.39
C LEU A 44 2.50 -5.15 -12.52
N TYR A 45 3.41 -4.23 -12.17
CA TYR A 45 4.14 -3.44 -13.16
C TYR A 45 5.14 -4.30 -13.94
N ASP A 46 5.79 -5.28 -13.30
CA ASP A 46 6.64 -6.25 -13.98
C ASP A 46 5.85 -7.09 -15.00
N THR A 47 4.64 -7.50 -14.61
CA THR A 47 3.72 -8.23 -15.50
C THR A 47 3.25 -7.36 -16.65
N PHE A 48 2.91 -6.10 -16.39
CA PHE A 48 2.49 -5.13 -17.40
C PHE A 48 3.61 -4.84 -18.43
N GLU A 49 4.85 -4.66 -17.97
CA GLU A 49 6.00 -4.45 -18.84
C GLU A 49 6.30 -5.71 -19.68
N THR A 50 6.19 -6.90 -19.07
CA THR A 50 6.33 -8.17 -19.78
C THR A 50 5.25 -8.35 -20.84
N CYS A 51 4.00 -8.05 -20.52
CA CYS A 51 2.88 -8.06 -21.46
C CYS A 51 3.13 -7.08 -22.61
N THR A 52 3.56 -5.86 -22.30
CA THR A 52 3.85 -4.82 -23.28
C THR A 52 4.94 -5.25 -24.26
N ARG A 53 6.03 -5.85 -23.76
CA ARG A 53 7.10 -6.42 -24.61
C ARG A 53 6.57 -7.55 -25.49
N ALA A 54 5.76 -8.45 -24.94
CA ALA A 54 5.16 -9.56 -25.69
C ALA A 54 4.20 -9.06 -26.78
N ALA A 55 3.37 -8.05 -26.49
CA ALA A 55 2.46 -7.43 -27.45
C ALA A 55 3.23 -6.77 -28.61
N ARG A 56 4.31 -6.03 -28.31
CA ARG A 56 5.19 -5.45 -29.33
C ARG A 56 5.81 -6.52 -30.21
N LYS A 57 6.43 -7.54 -29.60
CA LYS A 57 7.04 -8.68 -30.32
C LYS A 57 6.03 -9.41 -31.21
N LYS A 58 4.80 -9.59 -30.73
CA LYS A 58 3.70 -10.21 -31.50
C LYS A 58 3.30 -9.37 -32.72
N CYS A 59 3.36 -8.04 -32.62
CA CYS A 59 3.01 -7.12 -33.70
C CYS A 59 4.19 -6.76 -34.62
N ASP A 60 5.40 -7.21 -34.32
CA ASP A 60 6.57 -6.95 -35.16
C ASP A 60 6.47 -7.49 -36.59
N PRO A 61 5.98 -8.72 -36.84
CA PRO A 61 5.84 -9.25 -38.20
C PRO A 61 4.60 -8.71 -38.94
N VAL A 62 3.74 -7.92 -38.29
CA VAL A 62 2.52 -7.38 -38.91
C VAL A 62 2.88 -6.31 -39.92
N ALA A 63 2.19 -6.32 -41.08
CA ALA A 63 2.38 -5.31 -42.12
C ALA A 63 2.20 -3.89 -41.57
N PHE A 64 2.98 -2.93 -42.09
CA PHE A 64 3.02 -1.55 -41.57
C PHE A 64 1.62 -0.92 -41.42
N ALA A 65 0.75 -1.10 -42.42
CA ALA A 65 -0.62 -0.56 -42.43
C ALA A 65 -1.51 -1.10 -41.29
N GLN A 66 -1.22 -2.29 -40.76
CA GLN A 66 -1.98 -2.95 -39.69
C GLN A 66 -1.26 -2.89 -38.33
N LYS A 67 0.01 -2.46 -38.30
CA LYS A 67 0.85 -2.48 -37.10
C LYS A 67 0.31 -1.59 -35.98
N GLY A 68 -0.26 -0.43 -36.33
CA GLY A 68 -0.87 0.48 -35.36
C GLY A 68 -2.05 -0.16 -34.62
N GLU A 69 -2.97 -0.79 -35.36
CA GLU A 69 -4.14 -1.46 -34.78
C GLU A 69 -3.74 -2.70 -33.95
N CYS A 70 -2.75 -3.47 -34.42
CA CYS A 70 -2.20 -4.59 -33.65
C CYS A 70 -1.65 -4.11 -32.29
N LEU A 71 -0.80 -3.07 -32.31
CA LEU A 71 -0.21 -2.52 -31.09
C LEU A 71 -1.27 -1.94 -30.16
N LYS A 72 -2.24 -1.18 -30.70
CA LYS A 72 -3.33 -0.62 -29.91
C LYS A 72 -4.09 -1.71 -29.16
N ASN A 73 -4.49 -2.77 -29.84
CA ASN A 73 -5.25 -3.86 -29.23
C ASN A 73 -4.41 -4.65 -28.20
N GLY A 74 -3.15 -4.95 -28.53
CA GLY A 74 -2.25 -5.64 -27.61
C GLY A 74 -1.95 -4.83 -26.35
N LEU A 75 -1.61 -3.55 -26.49
CA LEU A 75 -1.31 -2.65 -25.37
C LEU A 75 -2.56 -2.33 -24.54
N HIS A 76 -3.72 -2.19 -25.18
CA HIS A 76 -4.99 -2.00 -24.47
C HIS A 76 -5.32 -3.20 -23.58
N ALA A 77 -5.15 -4.43 -24.07
CA ALA A 77 -5.35 -5.63 -23.28
C ALA A 77 -4.39 -5.70 -22.07
N CYS A 78 -3.12 -5.34 -22.26
CA CYS A 78 -2.16 -5.24 -21.15
C CYS A 78 -2.59 -4.19 -20.11
N ALA A 79 -3.06 -3.02 -20.55
CA ALA A 79 -3.51 -1.95 -19.66
C ALA A 79 -4.78 -2.34 -18.89
N LEU A 80 -5.73 -3.03 -19.54
CA LEU A 80 -6.94 -3.52 -18.89
C LEU A 80 -6.60 -4.51 -17.76
N THR A 81 -5.72 -5.48 -18.06
CA THR A 81 -5.27 -6.46 -17.07
C THR A 81 -4.57 -5.77 -15.91
N ARG A 82 -3.68 -4.80 -16.19
CA ARG A 82 -3.03 -3.99 -15.16
C ARG A 82 -4.07 -3.28 -14.28
N ASN A 83 -5.04 -2.59 -14.87
CA ASN A 83 -6.04 -1.84 -14.09
C ASN A 83 -6.87 -2.76 -13.18
N GLN A 84 -7.24 -3.95 -13.66
CA GLN A 84 -7.98 -4.93 -12.86
C GLN A 84 -7.15 -5.44 -11.68
N SER A 85 -5.89 -5.78 -11.92
CA SER A 85 -4.99 -6.25 -10.86
C SER A 85 -4.61 -5.14 -9.87
N GLU A 86 -4.47 -3.89 -10.32
CA GLU A 86 -4.24 -2.74 -9.44
C GLU A 86 -5.44 -2.51 -8.51
N ALA A 87 -6.67 -2.60 -9.03
CA ALA A 87 -7.89 -2.53 -8.23
C ALA A 87 -7.96 -3.66 -7.17
N ALA A 88 -7.50 -4.86 -7.51
CA ALA A 88 -7.39 -5.97 -6.56
C ALA A 88 -6.35 -5.69 -5.47
N CYS A 89 -5.14 -5.23 -5.85
CA CYS A 89 -4.11 -4.81 -4.88
C CYS A 89 -4.65 -3.77 -3.90
N PHE A 90 -5.35 -2.76 -4.42
CA PHE A 90 -5.95 -1.72 -3.60
C PHE A 90 -7.03 -2.26 -2.66
N ALA A 91 -7.90 -3.16 -3.13
CA ALA A 91 -8.93 -3.78 -2.30
C ALA A 91 -8.32 -4.56 -1.13
N ASP A 92 -7.23 -5.31 -1.37
CA ASP A 92 -6.51 -6.07 -0.35
C ASP A 92 -5.84 -5.15 0.68
N VAL A 93 -5.19 -4.07 0.22
CA VAL A 93 -4.59 -3.07 1.12
C VAL A 93 -5.67 -2.38 1.95
N LYS A 94 -6.79 -2.01 1.36
CA LYS A 94 -7.92 -1.38 2.05
C LYS A 94 -8.54 -2.31 3.10
N SER A 95 -8.67 -3.60 2.79
CA SER A 95 -9.12 -4.62 3.74
C SER A 95 -8.14 -4.78 4.91
N CYS A 96 -6.84 -4.85 4.61
CA CYS A 96 -5.78 -4.91 5.62
C CYS A 96 -5.77 -3.65 6.50
N TYR A 97 -5.92 -2.47 5.89
CA TYR A 97 -5.99 -1.19 6.59
C TYR A 97 -7.09 -1.20 7.64
N LYS A 98 -8.31 -1.59 7.28
CA LYS A 98 -9.43 -1.71 8.23
C LYS A 98 -9.14 -2.66 9.41
N SER A 99 -8.34 -3.72 9.19
CA SER A 99 -7.96 -4.64 10.26
C SER A 99 -7.00 -4.05 11.29
N CYS A 100 -6.41 -2.88 11.00
CA CYS A 100 -5.50 -2.15 11.89
C CYS A 100 -6.19 -1.05 12.71
N GLU A 101 -7.53 -0.96 12.64
CA GLU A 101 -8.31 -0.11 13.52
C GLU A 101 -8.15 -0.52 15.00
N PRO A 102 -8.24 0.41 15.97
CA PRO A 102 -8.60 1.83 15.79
C PRO A 102 -7.43 2.74 15.37
N PHE A 103 -7.75 3.80 14.63
CA PHE A 103 -6.80 4.84 14.25
C PHE A 103 -6.86 6.05 15.19
N GLU A 104 -5.73 6.72 15.36
CA GLU A 104 -5.62 7.92 16.19
C GLU A 104 -6.28 9.14 15.49
N GLY A 105 -7.31 9.71 16.10
CA GLY A 105 -7.96 10.94 15.62
C GLY A 105 -8.83 10.80 14.36
N LYS A 106 -9.17 11.93 13.70
CA LYS A 106 -10.01 11.99 12.49
C LYS A 106 -9.19 11.94 11.18
N ARG A 107 -8.14 11.12 11.15
CA ARG A 107 -7.23 11.02 10.00
C ARG A 107 -7.87 10.32 8.80
N VAL A 108 -7.41 10.69 7.61
CA VAL A 108 -7.75 10.03 6.35
C VAL A 108 -6.45 9.59 5.70
N ASP A 109 -6.24 8.29 5.51
CA ASP A 109 -5.03 7.79 4.88
C ASP A 109 -5.27 7.55 3.39
N TYR A 110 -4.18 7.60 2.63
CA TYR A 110 -4.16 7.40 1.19
C TYR A 110 -3.14 6.30 0.87
N TRP A 111 -3.50 5.44 -0.05
CA TRP A 111 -2.58 4.55 -0.73
C TRP A 111 -2.19 5.17 -2.05
N CYS A 112 -0.91 5.37 -2.25
CA CYS A 112 -0.38 5.93 -3.47
C CYS A 112 0.51 4.93 -4.18
N VAL A 113 0.38 4.90 -5.51
CA VAL A 113 1.16 4.08 -6.42
C VAL A 113 1.89 5.01 -7.35
N ALA A 114 3.20 4.83 -7.47
CA ALA A 114 4.05 5.58 -8.38
C ALA A 114 4.80 4.63 -9.32
N ARG A 115 5.00 5.08 -10.56
CA ARG A 115 5.88 4.41 -11.52
C ARG A 115 7.26 5.03 -11.42
N LEU A 116 8.25 4.28 -10.91
CA LEU A 116 9.65 4.69 -10.94
C LEU A 116 10.30 4.28 -12.26
N ALA A 117 11.43 4.91 -12.59
CA ALA A 117 12.25 4.55 -13.75
C ALA A 117 12.74 3.09 -13.75
N LYS A 118 12.72 2.42 -12.59
CA LYS A 118 13.16 1.02 -12.39
C LYS A 118 12.05 0.04 -11.98
N GLY A 119 10.77 0.44 -12.01
CA GLY A 119 9.64 -0.41 -11.61
C GLY A 119 8.56 0.32 -10.81
N GLY A 120 7.44 -0.35 -10.52
CA GLY A 120 6.36 0.22 -9.69
C GLY A 120 6.75 0.35 -8.22
N THR A 121 6.20 1.32 -7.49
CA THR A 121 6.37 1.46 -6.04
C THR A 121 5.07 1.92 -5.41
N ALA A 122 4.79 1.47 -4.20
CA ALA A 122 3.61 1.86 -3.46
C ALA A 122 3.93 2.34 -2.04
N ALA A 123 3.14 3.28 -1.53
CA ALA A 123 3.31 3.89 -0.22
C ALA A 123 1.96 4.23 0.42
N VAL A 124 1.86 4.13 1.74
CA VAL A 124 0.76 4.70 2.51
C VAL A 124 1.17 6.08 3.01
N CYS A 125 0.28 7.06 2.83
CA CYS A 125 0.46 8.41 3.37
C CYS A 125 -0.78 8.85 4.12
N ALA A 126 -0.57 9.39 5.31
CA ALA A 126 -1.64 9.87 6.15
C ALA A 126 -1.97 11.33 5.83
N ALA A 127 -3.24 11.73 5.84
CA ALA A 127 -3.64 13.14 5.95
C ALA A 127 -3.81 13.59 7.39
N ASP A 128 -3.48 14.86 7.66
CA ASP A 128 -3.53 15.42 9.01
C ASP A 128 -4.99 15.67 9.28
N PRO A 129 -5.50 15.26 10.45
CA PRO A 129 -6.76 15.80 10.90
C PRO A 129 -6.78 17.35 10.95
N ASN A 130 -5.61 18.02 11.06
CA ASN A 130 -5.49 19.48 11.13
C ASN A 130 -5.09 20.18 9.81
N ALA A 131 -4.86 19.43 8.74
CA ALA A 131 -4.28 19.85 7.46
C ALA A 131 -4.54 18.76 6.40
N PRO A 132 -5.77 18.67 5.86
CA PRO A 132 -6.21 17.55 5.02
C PRO A 132 -5.63 17.55 3.59
N ARG A 133 -4.88 18.58 3.18
CA ARG A 133 -4.15 18.60 1.90
C ARG A 133 -2.78 17.94 2.11
N ARG A 134 -2.68 16.62 1.90
CA ARG A 134 -1.53 15.78 2.34
C ARG A 134 -0.93 14.83 1.29
N LEU A 135 -1.17 15.06 0.00
CA LEU A 135 -0.50 14.32 -1.09
C LEU A 135 1.02 14.56 -1.11
N ASP A 136 1.48 15.67 -0.54
CA ASP A 136 2.88 16.10 -0.42
C ASP A 136 3.74 15.17 0.45
N VAL A 137 3.15 14.36 1.34
CA VAL A 137 3.89 13.33 2.10
C VAL A 137 4.28 12.17 1.19
N CYS A 138 3.37 11.75 0.32
CA CYS A 138 3.64 10.69 -0.67
C CYS A 138 4.58 11.19 -1.74
N ASP A 139 4.36 12.41 -2.23
CA ASP A 139 5.28 13.06 -3.17
C ASP A 139 6.70 13.15 -2.58
N LYS A 140 6.86 13.52 -1.29
CA LYS A 140 8.17 13.47 -0.61
C LYS A 140 8.74 12.06 -0.44
N ALA A 141 7.89 11.05 -0.23
CA ALA A 141 8.32 9.66 -0.13
C ALA A 141 8.84 9.13 -1.48
N PHE A 142 8.18 9.49 -2.59
CA PHE A 142 8.54 9.05 -3.94
C PHE A 142 9.57 9.95 -4.65
N SER A 143 9.63 11.25 -4.36
CA SER A 143 10.59 12.19 -4.99
C SER A 143 12.04 11.87 -4.63
N LYS A 144 12.29 11.26 -3.47
CA LYS A 144 13.62 10.73 -3.12
C LYS A 144 14.10 9.62 -4.05
N THR A 145 13.17 8.94 -4.71
CA THR A 145 13.44 7.80 -5.61
C THR A 145 13.28 8.13 -7.09
N GLY A 146 12.63 9.26 -7.42
CA GLY A 146 12.37 9.70 -8.80
C GLY A 146 11.25 8.90 -9.46
N PHE A 147 10.10 9.53 -9.67
CA PHE A 147 8.93 8.89 -10.26
C PHE A 147 8.38 9.67 -11.46
N GLU A 148 7.79 8.97 -12.42
CA GLU A 148 7.22 9.56 -13.65
C GLU A 148 5.78 10.03 -13.42
N THR A 149 4.98 9.20 -12.75
CA THR A 149 3.57 9.44 -12.46
C THR A 149 3.19 8.82 -11.12
N MET A 150 2.27 9.46 -10.39
CA MET A 150 1.70 8.97 -9.14
C MET A 150 0.17 9.04 -9.18
N SER A 151 -0.49 7.98 -8.74
CA SER A 151 -1.92 7.92 -8.42
C SER A 151 -2.09 7.69 -6.93
N CYS A 152 -3.17 8.22 -6.34
CA CYS A 152 -3.47 8.08 -4.93
C CYS A 152 -4.96 7.88 -4.71
N ASP A 153 -5.31 6.87 -3.91
CA ASP A 153 -6.68 6.53 -3.55
C ASP A 153 -6.84 6.52 -2.02
N SER A 154 -7.97 7.01 -1.51
CA SER A 154 -8.27 7.03 -0.08
C SER A 154 -8.51 5.62 0.47
N LEU A 155 -7.83 5.28 1.57
CA LEU A 155 -7.98 4.02 2.31
C LEU A 155 -9.24 4.00 3.18
#